data_AF-A0A1Q7W154-F1
#
_entry.id   AF-A0A1Q7W154-F1
#
_cell.length_a   1.000
_cell.length_b   1.000
_cell.length_c   1.000
_cell.angle_alpha   90.00
_cell.angle_beta   90.00
_cell.angle_gamma   90.00
#
_symmetry.space_group_name_H-M   'P 1'
#
loop_
_entity.id
_entity.type
_entity.pdbx_description
1 polymer ?
#
loop_
_entity_poly.entity_id
_entity_poly.type
_entity_poly.pdbx_seq_one_letter_code
_entity_poly.pdbx_strand_id
1 'polypeptide(L)'
;MTSATHIPVMLERCVEILGPALGRPGAVVLDATLGLGGHSEAFLQRFPEARLIGLDRDPQALDAAGKRLAPFGERATLVHAVYDEIPEVLERLGVATLSGTLFDLGVSSLQLDMRERGFAYSYDAPLDMRMDSSRGITAADVVNTYPATEIARILRDYGEERFARRIADRIVAEREREPFTTTARLAELVR
;
A
#
# COMPACT_ATOMS: atom_id res chain seq x y z
N MET A 1 -19.49 -8.83 16.86
CA MET A 1 -19.05 -7.43 16.72
C MET A 1 -18.79 -7.22 15.24
N THR A 2 -19.66 -6.46 14.57
CA THR A 2 -19.53 -6.16 13.14
C THR A 2 -18.26 -5.34 12.94
N SER A 3 -17.22 -5.98 12.41
CA SER A 3 -16.05 -5.30 11.85
C SER A 3 -16.58 -4.18 10.96
N ALA A 4 -16.15 -2.94 11.21
CA ALA A 4 -16.41 -1.84 10.31
C ALA A 4 -15.77 -2.22 8.97
N THR A 5 -16.60 -2.64 8.01
CA THR A 5 -16.15 -2.98 6.67
C THR A 5 -15.46 -1.74 6.11
N HIS A 6 -14.15 -1.83 5.86
CA HIS A 6 -13.37 -0.75 5.25
C HIS A 6 -14.11 -0.23 4.01
N ILE A 7 -14.49 1.05 4.03
CA ILE A 7 -15.19 1.71 2.94
C ILE A 7 -14.14 2.37 2.04
N PRO A 8 -14.09 2.04 0.74
CA PRO A 8 -13.11 2.64 -0.17
C PRO A 8 -13.29 4.15 -0.31
N VAL A 9 -12.18 4.88 -0.41
CA VAL A 9 -12.18 6.33 -0.50
C VAL A 9 -12.77 6.76 -1.85
N MET A 10 -13.74 7.69 -1.83
CA MET A 10 -14.36 8.21 -3.06
C MET A 10 -14.93 7.14 -4.01
N LEU A 11 -15.40 6.01 -3.47
CA LEU A 11 -15.87 4.85 -4.22
C LEU A 11 -16.79 5.21 -5.41
N GLU A 12 -17.87 5.95 -5.14
CA GLU A 12 -18.85 6.30 -6.17
C GLU A 12 -18.24 7.17 -7.27
N ARG A 13 -17.29 8.06 -6.91
CA ARG A 13 -16.63 8.92 -7.89
C ARG A 13 -15.72 8.12 -8.83
N CYS A 14 -15.00 7.14 -8.30
CA CYS A 14 -14.19 6.24 -9.12
C CYS A 14 -15.05 5.42 -10.09
N VAL A 15 -16.20 4.93 -9.61
CA VAL A 15 -17.19 4.20 -10.43
C VAL A 15 -17.77 5.09 -11.52
N GLU A 16 -18.13 6.33 -11.20
CA GLU A 16 -18.66 7.30 -12.16
C GLU A 16 -17.66 7.59 -13.28
N ILE A 17 -16.38 7.81 -12.93
CA ILE A 17 -15.32 8.14 -13.89
C ILE A 17 -15.00 6.94 -14.79
N LEU A 18 -14.82 5.75 -14.22
CA LEU A 18 -14.40 4.56 -14.98
C LEU A 18 -15.58 3.85 -15.67
N GLY A 19 -16.80 4.01 -15.16
CA GLY A 19 -17.99 3.29 -15.60
C GLY A 19 -18.27 3.31 -17.10
N PRO A 20 -18.14 4.45 -17.82
CA PRO A 20 -18.33 4.49 -19.27
C PRO A 20 -17.38 3.57 -20.06
N ALA A 21 -16.20 3.29 -19.52
CA ALA A 21 -15.25 2.35 -20.12
C ALA A 21 -15.49 0.92 -19.65
N LEU A 22 -15.81 0.72 -18.36
CA LEU A 22 -16.01 -0.60 -17.76
C LEU A 22 -17.35 -1.26 -18.13
N GLY A 23 -18.34 -0.47 -18.55
CA GLY A 23 -19.64 -0.98 -19.02
C GLY A 23 -19.62 -1.56 -20.44
N ARG A 24 -18.46 -1.57 -21.12
CA ARG A 24 -18.34 -2.12 -22.48
C ARG A 24 -18.05 -3.62 -22.44
N PRO A 25 -18.54 -4.41 -23.40
CA PRO A 25 -18.21 -5.83 -23.49
C PRO A 25 -16.70 -6.05 -23.56
N GLY A 26 -16.20 -7.02 -22.79
CA GLY A 26 -14.77 -7.36 -22.74
C GLY A 26 -13.88 -6.35 -22.02
N ALA A 27 -14.45 -5.43 -21.23
CA ALA A 27 -13.66 -4.44 -20.49
C ALA A 27 -12.70 -5.09 -19.49
N VAL A 28 -11.47 -4.57 -19.42
CA VAL A 28 -10.46 -4.98 -18.44
C VAL A 28 -10.07 -3.79 -17.59
N VAL A 29 -10.28 -3.87 -16.28
CA VAL A 29 -9.83 -2.88 -15.31
C VAL A 29 -8.59 -3.38 -14.58
N LEU A 30 -7.61 -2.50 -14.43
CA LEU A 30 -6.45 -2.72 -13.57
C LEU A 30 -6.64 -1.92 -12.27
N ASP A 31 -6.58 -2.60 -11.13
CA ASP A 31 -6.44 -1.96 -9.81
C ASP A 31 -4.99 -2.13 -9.36
N ALA A 32 -4.21 -1.06 -9.44
CA ALA A 32 -2.75 -1.11 -9.21
C ALA A 32 -2.37 -1.05 -7.72
N THR A 33 -3.37 -0.90 -6.85
CA THR A 33 -3.25 -0.76 -5.39
C THR A 33 -4.42 -1.49 -4.74
N LEU A 34 -4.55 -2.79 -5.05
CA LEU A 34 -5.73 -3.59 -4.73
C LEU A 34 -6.15 -3.47 -3.27
N GLY A 35 -5.18 -3.46 -2.35
CA GLY A 35 -5.41 -3.40 -0.92
C GLY A 35 -6.33 -4.53 -0.47
N LEU A 36 -7.42 -4.17 0.22
CA LEU A 36 -8.43 -5.15 0.63
C LEU A 36 -9.44 -5.48 -0.49
N GLY A 37 -9.32 -4.91 -1.69
CA GLY A 37 -10.15 -5.20 -2.85
C GLY A 37 -11.52 -4.51 -2.88
N GLY A 38 -11.71 -3.44 -2.11
CA GLY A 38 -13.02 -2.80 -1.99
C GLY A 38 -13.49 -2.05 -3.25
N HIS A 39 -12.60 -1.30 -3.92
CA HIS A 39 -12.92 -0.70 -5.22
C HIS A 39 -13.17 -1.76 -6.29
N SER A 40 -12.26 -2.73 -6.35
CA SER A 40 -12.31 -3.90 -7.22
C SER A 40 -13.62 -4.70 -7.12
N GLU A 41 -14.07 -5.01 -5.90
CA GLU A 41 -15.35 -5.68 -5.66
C GLU A 41 -16.51 -4.86 -6.23
N ALA A 42 -16.50 -3.55 -5.99
CA ALA A 42 -17.56 -2.67 -6.43
C ALA A 42 -17.62 -2.52 -7.96
N PHE A 43 -16.47 -2.56 -8.65
CA PHE A 43 -16.44 -2.62 -10.11
C PHE A 43 -17.02 -3.93 -10.62
N LEU A 44 -16.60 -5.07 -10.08
CA LEU A 44 -17.07 -6.39 -10.53
C LEU A 44 -18.56 -6.66 -10.23
N GLN A 45 -19.12 -6.02 -9.20
CA GLN A 45 -20.56 -6.02 -8.91
C GLN A 45 -21.36 -5.18 -9.92
N ARG A 46 -20.87 -3.98 -10.25
CA ARG A 46 -21.59 -3.02 -11.10
C ARG A 46 -21.43 -3.27 -12.59
N PHE A 47 -20.34 -3.92 -12.99
CA PHE A 47 -20.01 -4.21 -14.38
C PHE A 47 -19.83 -5.73 -14.56
N PRO A 48 -20.91 -6.50 -14.76
CA PRO A 48 -20.88 -7.96 -14.79
C PRO A 48 -19.96 -8.58 -15.86
N GLU A 49 -19.75 -7.87 -16.97
CA GLU A 49 -18.87 -8.32 -18.07
C GLU A 49 -17.41 -7.87 -17.92
N ALA A 50 -17.11 -7.00 -16.96
CA ALA A 50 -15.75 -6.53 -16.74
C ALA A 50 -14.88 -7.61 -16.08
N ARG A 51 -13.61 -7.64 -16.46
CA ARG A 51 -12.55 -8.43 -15.83
C ARG A 51 -11.62 -7.49 -15.06
N LEU A 52 -11.11 -7.97 -13.94
CA LEU A 52 -10.19 -7.27 -13.05
C LEU A 52 -8.81 -7.94 -13.08
N ILE A 53 -7.79 -7.10 -13.16
CA ILE A 53 -6.42 -7.43 -12.77
C ILE A 53 -6.10 -6.60 -11.53
N GLY A 54 -5.85 -7.24 -10.39
CA GLY A 54 -5.52 -6.57 -9.13
C GLY A 54 -4.05 -6.79 -8.77
N LEU A 55 -3.31 -5.70 -8.59
CA LEU A 55 -1.92 -5.74 -8.13
C LEU A 55 -1.83 -5.25 -6.70
N ASP A 56 -1.04 -5.94 -5.89
CA ASP A 56 -0.57 -5.39 -4.63
C ASP A 56 0.83 -5.93 -4.34
N ARG A 57 1.62 -5.14 -3.62
CA ARG A 57 2.93 -5.54 -3.13
C ARG A 57 2.86 -6.29 -1.81
N ASP A 58 1.77 -6.16 -1.07
CA ASP A 58 1.57 -6.80 0.23
C ASP A 58 0.87 -8.16 0.05
N PRO A 59 1.55 -9.28 0.32
CA PRO A 59 0.94 -10.62 0.20
C PRO A 59 -0.28 -10.82 1.11
N GLN A 60 -0.34 -10.13 2.26
CA GLN A 60 -1.48 -10.24 3.17
C GLN A 60 -2.71 -9.50 2.63
N ALA A 61 -2.48 -8.36 1.97
CA ALA A 61 -3.55 -7.64 1.26
C ALA A 61 -4.12 -8.50 0.13
N LEU A 62 -3.26 -9.15 -0.66
CA LEU A 62 -3.68 -10.08 -1.72
C LEU A 62 -4.49 -11.26 -1.20
N ASP A 63 -4.08 -11.88 -0.09
CA ASP A 63 -4.83 -12.98 0.52
C ASP A 63 -6.22 -12.52 0.99
N ALA A 64 -6.30 -11.36 1.65
CA ALA A 64 -7.56 -10.78 2.09
C ALA A 64 -8.47 -10.40 0.91
N ALA A 65 -7.92 -9.76 -0.12
CA ALA A 65 -8.64 -9.41 -1.35
C ALA A 65 -9.08 -10.66 -2.11
N GLY A 66 -8.25 -11.72 -2.15
CA GLY A 66 -8.60 -13.01 -2.76
C GLY A 66 -9.83 -13.63 -2.13
N LYS A 67 -9.94 -13.59 -0.80
CA LYS A 67 -11.13 -14.04 -0.07
C LYS A 67 -12.37 -13.20 -0.39
N ARG A 68 -12.22 -11.87 -0.43
CA ARG A 68 -13.31 -10.95 -0.80
C ARG A 68 -13.79 -11.15 -2.24
N LEU A 69 -12.86 -11.38 -3.16
CA LEU A 69 -13.13 -11.43 -4.60
C LEU A 69 -13.42 -12.84 -5.12
N ALA A 70 -13.31 -13.87 -4.28
CA ALA A 70 -13.63 -15.26 -4.62
C ALA A 70 -15.00 -15.44 -5.33
N PRO A 71 -16.09 -14.73 -4.96
CA PRO A 71 -17.37 -14.85 -5.65
C PRO A 71 -17.35 -14.46 -7.14
N PHE A 72 -16.34 -13.71 -7.60
CA PHE A 72 -16.22 -13.29 -9.00
C PHE A 72 -15.44 -14.29 -9.88
N GLY A 73 -14.84 -15.32 -9.28
CA GLY A 73 -14.14 -16.40 -9.98
C GLY A 73 -13.09 -15.90 -10.95
N GLU A 74 -13.10 -16.43 -12.17
CA GLU A 74 -12.12 -16.12 -13.23
C GLU A 74 -12.13 -14.65 -13.70
N ARG A 75 -13.12 -13.85 -13.29
CA ARG A 75 -13.14 -12.42 -13.58
C ARG A 75 -12.15 -11.63 -12.74
N ALA A 76 -11.60 -12.17 -11.66
CA ALA A 76 -10.61 -11.51 -10.82
C ALA A 76 -9.26 -12.24 -10.89
N THR A 77 -8.25 -11.59 -11.47
CA THR A 77 -6.87 -12.09 -11.48
C THR A 77 -6.02 -11.25 -10.53
N LEU A 78 -5.49 -11.85 -9.47
CA LEU A 78 -4.67 -11.16 -8.47
C LEU A 78 -3.20 -11.50 -8.65
N VAL A 79 -2.33 -10.49 -8.59
CA VAL A 79 -0.90 -10.64 -8.88
C VAL A 79 -0.09 -9.92 -7.80
N HIS A 80 0.87 -10.64 -7.20
CA HIS A 80 1.89 -10.02 -6.35
C HIS A 80 2.90 -9.29 -7.21
N ALA A 81 2.75 -7.98 -7.30
CA ALA A 81 3.55 -7.11 -8.13
C ALA A 81 3.48 -5.67 -7.63
N VAL A 82 4.49 -4.86 -7.97
CA VAL A 82 4.41 -3.41 -7.85
C VAL A 82 3.89 -2.80 -9.15
N TYR A 83 3.33 -1.59 -9.10
CA TYR A 83 2.80 -0.95 -10.30
C TYR A 83 3.86 -0.64 -11.37
N ASP A 84 5.15 -0.58 -11.02
CA ASP A 84 6.22 -0.43 -12.01
C ASP A 84 6.38 -1.68 -12.89
N GLU A 85 5.85 -2.83 -12.44
CA GLU A 85 5.85 -4.11 -13.16
C GLU A 85 4.57 -4.32 -14.00
N ILE A 86 3.72 -3.29 -14.15
CA ILE A 86 2.48 -3.38 -14.94
C ILE A 86 2.75 -3.90 -16.37
N PRO A 87 3.74 -3.38 -17.14
CA PRO A 87 3.99 -3.87 -18.50
C PRO A 87 4.25 -5.38 -18.57
N GLU A 88 5.10 -5.89 -17.68
CA GLU A 88 5.48 -7.31 -17.60
C GLU A 88 4.28 -8.19 -17.18
N VAL A 89 3.45 -7.69 -16.25
CA VAL A 89 2.23 -8.37 -15.84
C VAL A 89 1.25 -8.47 -17.01
N LEU A 90 1.03 -7.40 -17.77
CA LEU A 90 0.12 -7.39 -18.91
C LEU A 90 0.60 -8.32 -20.02
N GLU A 91 1.90 -8.30 -20.34
CA GLU A 91 2.49 -9.23 -21.31
C GLU A 91 2.29 -10.69 -20.89
N ARG A 92 2.62 -11.03 -19.64
CA ARG A 92 2.46 -12.38 -19.10
C ARG A 92 1.02 -12.87 -19.13
N LEU A 93 0.05 -11.98 -18.91
CA LEU A 93 -1.38 -12.30 -18.93
C LEU A 93 -1.98 -12.26 -20.35
N GLY A 94 -1.22 -11.86 -21.37
CA GLY A 94 -1.70 -11.72 -22.75
C GLY A 94 -2.74 -10.60 -22.91
N VAL A 95 -2.65 -9.55 -22.10
CA VAL A 95 -3.60 -8.43 -22.08
C VAL A 95 -3.02 -7.26 -22.84
N ALA A 96 -3.52 -7.02 -24.06
CA ALA A 96 -3.01 -5.96 -24.92
C ALA A 96 -3.48 -4.55 -24.53
N THR A 97 -4.68 -4.44 -23.95
CA THR A 97 -5.32 -3.14 -23.66
C THR A 97 -6.10 -3.16 -22.35
N LEU A 98 -5.98 -2.08 -21.59
CA LEU A 98 -6.81 -1.82 -20.41
C LEU A 98 -7.93 -0.83 -20.78
N SER A 99 -9.12 -1.08 -20.25
CA SER A 99 -10.26 -0.17 -20.35
C SER A 99 -10.25 0.90 -19.27
N GLY A 100 -9.63 0.61 -18.12
CA GLY A 100 -9.45 1.56 -17.04
C GLY A 100 -8.35 1.12 -16.08
N THR A 101 -7.77 2.08 -15.39
CA THR A 101 -6.76 1.83 -14.36
C THR A 101 -7.05 2.70 -13.14
N LEU A 102 -7.01 2.08 -11.96
CA LEU A 102 -7.16 2.73 -10.67
C LEU A 102 -5.83 2.72 -9.91
N PHE A 103 -5.50 3.86 -9.31
CA PHE A 103 -4.45 4.02 -8.31
C PHE A 103 -5.05 4.72 -7.10
N ASP A 104 -5.22 3.99 -6.01
CA ASP A 104 -5.56 4.51 -4.68
C ASP A 104 -4.28 4.54 -3.84
N LEU A 105 -3.55 5.64 -3.94
CA LEU A 105 -2.23 5.78 -3.33
C LEU A 105 -2.35 6.02 -1.83
N GLY A 106 -1.75 5.13 -1.05
CA GLY A 106 -1.70 5.28 0.40
C GLY A 106 -1.34 3.98 1.11
N VAL A 107 -1.58 3.96 2.41
CA VAL A 107 -1.52 2.75 3.24
C VAL A 107 -2.92 2.20 3.44
N SER A 108 -3.07 0.88 3.42
CA SER A 108 -4.36 0.24 3.67
C SER A 108 -4.69 0.20 5.16
N SER A 109 -5.98 0.07 5.51
CA SER A 109 -6.38 -0.16 6.90
C SER A 109 -5.72 -1.41 7.50
N LEU A 110 -5.53 -2.46 6.70
CA LEU A 110 -4.79 -3.66 7.14
C LEU A 110 -3.41 -3.31 7.68
N GLN A 111 -2.67 -2.43 6.99
CA GLN A 111 -1.32 -2.03 7.39
C GLN A 111 -1.31 -1.16 8.64
N LEU A 112 -2.35 -0.36 8.87
CA LEU A 112 -2.50 0.49 10.05
C LEU A 112 -3.04 -0.27 11.28
N ASP A 113 -3.86 -1.29 11.06
CA ASP A 113 -4.50 -2.08 12.11
C ASP A 113 -3.59 -3.21 12.63
N MET A 114 -2.71 -3.74 11.78
CA MET A 114 -1.72 -4.76 12.15
C MET A 114 -0.53 -4.13 12.85
N ARG A 115 -0.57 -4.18 14.19
CA ARG A 115 0.38 -3.45 15.05
C ARG A 115 1.83 -3.78 14.73
N GLU A 116 2.13 -5.04 14.49
CA GLU A 116 3.47 -5.56 14.18
C GLU A 116 4.10 -4.97 12.92
N ARG A 117 3.30 -4.34 12.04
CA ARG A 117 3.79 -3.70 10.82
C ARG A 117 4.46 -2.35 11.08
N GLY A 118 4.23 -1.74 12.25
CA GLY A 118 4.95 -0.54 12.68
C GLY A 118 4.60 0.75 11.94
N PHE A 119 3.46 0.81 11.24
CA PHE A 119 3.02 2.03 10.53
C PHE A 119 2.41 3.09 11.45
N ALA A 120 1.79 2.70 12.56
CA ALA A 120 1.18 3.63 13.48
C ALA A 120 2.14 4.03 14.61
N TYR A 121 2.11 5.31 14.98
CA TYR A 121 2.87 5.86 16.11
C TYR A 121 2.03 5.95 17.40
N SER A 122 0.74 5.65 17.34
CA SER A 122 -0.20 5.77 18.48
C SER A 122 -0.04 4.65 19.52
N TYR A 123 0.70 3.61 19.19
CA TYR A 123 1.07 2.49 20.05
C TYR A 123 2.49 2.02 19.71
N ASP A 124 3.12 1.30 20.64
CA ASP A 124 4.46 0.74 20.42
C ASP A 124 4.41 -0.55 19.60
N ALA A 125 5.35 -0.68 18.67
CA ALA A 125 5.47 -1.77 17.70
C ALA A 125 6.90 -1.87 17.15
N PRO A 126 7.29 -3.00 16.53
CA PRO A 126 8.53 -3.08 15.77
C PRO A 126 8.61 -1.98 14.71
N LEU A 127 9.77 -1.35 14.55
CA LEU A 127 9.98 -0.29 13.57
C LEU A 127 10.24 -0.91 12.16
N ASP A 128 9.20 -1.49 11.56
CA ASP A 128 9.29 -2.16 10.25
C ASP A 128 8.89 -1.23 9.09
N MET A 129 7.61 -0.84 9.00
CA MET A 129 7.03 0.03 7.95
C MET A 129 7.12 -0.49 6.51
N ARG A 130 7.48 -1.77 6.27
CA ARG A 130 7.41 -2.34 4.93
C ARG A 130 5.99 -2.77 4.59
N MET A 131 5.56 -2.40 3.38
CA MET A 131 4.32 -2.93 2.79
C MET A 131 4.51 -4.40 2.35
N ASP A 132 5.68 -4.76 1.83
CA ASP A 132 6.04 -6.15 1.55
C ASP A 132 7.08 -6.60 2.58
N SER A 133 6.67 -7.41 3.57
CA SER A 133 7.55 -7.89 4.64
C SER A 133 8.51 -9.00 4.20
N SER A 134 8.37 -9.54 2.98
CA SER A 134 9.21 -10.62 2.46
C SER A 134 10.59 -10.15 1.97
N ARG A 135 10.76 -8.84 1.73
CA ARG A 135 11.98 -8.25 1.14
C ARG A 135 12.17 -6.81 1.58
N GLY A 136 13.29 -6.20 1.16
CA GLY A 136 13.59 -4.79 1.39
C GLY A 136 14.13 -4.49 2.79
N ILE A 137 14.32 -3.20 3.05
CA ILE A 137 14.91 -2.65 4.28
C ILE A 137 13.80 -2.17 5.22
N THR A 138 13.96 -2.39 6.52
CA THR A 138 13.03 -1.88 7.54
C THR A 138 13.29 -0.40 7.82
N ALA A 139 12.31 0.29 8.41
CA ALA A 139 12.50 1.63 8.95
C ALA A 139 13.60 1.64 10.04
N ALA A 140 13.71 0.57 10.84
CA ALA A 140 14.81 0.38 11.79
C ALA A 140 16.17 0.39 11.08
N ASP A 141 16.32 -0.34 9.97
CA ASP A 141 17.56 -0.35 9.19
C ASP A 141 17.89 1.05 8.69
N VAL A 142 16.91 1.78 8.16
CA VAL A 142 17.10 3.16 7.67
C VAL A 142 17.62 4.07 8.78
N VAL A 143 16.92 4.15 9.92
CA VAL A 143 17.31 5.08 10.99
C VAL A 143 18.61 4.66 11.67
N ASN A 144 18.93 3.37 11.70
CA ASN A 144 20.13 2.86 12.37
C ASN A 144 21.37 2.85 11.47
N THR A 145 21.24 2.85 10.14
CA THR A 145 22.40 2.68 9.24
C THR A 145 22.66 3.88 8.32
N TYR A 146 21.65 4.67 7.97
CA TYR A 146 21.85 5.78 7.02
C TYR A 146 22.66 6.91 7.64
N PRO A 147 23.45 7.67 6.85
CA PRO A 147 24.10 8.88 7.34
C PRO A 147 23.05 9.96 7.66
N ALA A 148 23.37 10.87 8.59
CA ALA A 148 22.48 11.96 8.99
C ALA A 148 22.00 12.81 7.79
N THR A 149 22.85 12.98 6.78
CA THR A 149 22.51 13.71 5.54
C THR A 149 21.38 13.05 4.75
N GLU A 150 21.38 11.72 4.65
CA GLU A 150 20.33 10.96 3.97
C GLU A 150 19.03 10.93 4.78
N ILE A 151 19.12 10.76 6.10
CA ILE A 151 17.94 10.84 6.98
C ILE A 151 17.29 12.24 6.88
N ALA A 152 18.10 13.30 6.92
CA ALA A 152 17.60 14.66 6.77
C ALA A 152 17.00 14.92 5.38
N ARG A 153 17.53 14.29 4.33
CA ARG A 153 16.95 14.35 2.98
C ARG A 153 15.58 13.69 2.95
N ILE A 154 15.45 12.47 3.48
CA ILE A 154 14.18 11.73 3.56
C ILE A 154 13.11 12.54 4.32
N LEU A 155 13.44 13.04 5.50
CA LEU A 155 12.49 13.80 6.33
C LEU A 155 12.05 15.10 5.66
N ARG A 156 12.95 15.80 4.96
CA ARG A 156 12.62 17.03 4.26
C ARG A 156 11.83 16.79 2.99
N ASP A 157 12.29 15.86 2.14
CA ASP A 157 11.74 15.70 0.79
C ASP A 157 10.44 14.89 0.80
N TYR A 158 10.28 13.94 1.74
CA TYR A 158 9.08 13.09 1.84
C TYR A 158 8.18 13.41 3.03
N GLY A 159 8.75 13.93 4.12
CA GLY A 159 8.00 14.32 5.32
C GLY A 159 7.67 15.81 5.39
N GLU A 160 8.17 16.61 4.45
CA GLU A 160 8.05 18.08 4.46
C GLU A 160 8.50 18.72 5.80
N GLU A 161 9.44 18.07 6.50
CA GLU A 161 9.82 18.42 7.87
C GLU A 161 10.84 19.57 7.93
N ARG A 162 10.45 20.65 8.61
CA ARG A 162 11.26 21.88 8.76
C ARG A 162 12.50 21.67 9.61
N PHE A 163 12.44 20.78 10.59
CA PHE A 163 13.52 20.45 11.51
C PHE A 163 14.33 19.22 11.08
N ALA A 164 14.25 18.82 9.80
CA ALA A 164 14.82 17.57 9.30
C ALA A 164 16.28 17.33 9.69
N ARG A 165 17.16 18.35 9.58
CA ARG A 165 18.57 18.23 9.99
C ARG A 165 18.71 17.99 11.49
N ARG A 166 17.99 18.75 12.31
CA ARG A 166 18.03 18.62 13.78
C ARG A 166 17.53 17.25 14.23
N ILE A 167 16.47 16.74 13.61
CA ILE A 167 15.92 15.41 13.90
C ILE A 167 16.93 14.32 13.48
N ALA A 168 17.49 14.41 12.28
CA ALA A 168 18.48 13.45 11.79
C ALA A 168 19.73 13.37 12.68
N ASP A 169 20.27 14.53 13.09
CA ASP A 169 21.43 14.58 13.99
C ASP A 169 21.12 13.92 15.35
N ARG A 170 19.91 14.14 15.89
CA ARG A 170 19.44 13.48 17.13
C ARG A 170 19.29 11.98 16.94
N ILE A 171 18.73 11.51 15.82
CA ILE A 171 18.61 10.08 15.51
C ILE A 171 19.99 9.41 15.52
N VAL A 172 20.98 10.03 14.85
CA VAL A 172 22.35 9.48 14.81
C VAL A 172 23.01 9.47 16.19
N ALA A 173 22.86 10.53 16.98
CA ALA A 173 23.41 10.56 18.34
C ALA A 173 22.76 9.51 19.26
N GLU A 174 21.45 9.31 19.16
CA GLU A 174 20.73 8.38 20.03
C GLU A 174 20.90 6.91 19.61
N ARG A 175 21.08 6.61 18.31
CA ARG A 175 21.34 5.23 17.87
C ARG A 175 22.69 4.68 18.31
N GLU A 176 23.67 5.55 18.55
CA GLU A 176 24.98 5.17 19.09
C GLU A 176 24.88 4.69 20.54
N ARG A 177 23.87 5.17 21.27
CA ARG A 177 23.61 4.79 22.67
C ARG A 177 22.80 3.50 22.74
N GLU A 178 21.76 3.42 21.92
CA GLU A 178 20.89 2.26 21.81
C GLU A 178 20.27 2.24 20.40
N PRO A 179 20.20 1.12 19.67
CA PRO A 179 19.58 1.08 18.33
C PRO A 179 18.05 1.21 18.37
N PHE A 180 17.45 1.93 17.41
CA PHE A 180 15.99 2.06 17.31
C PHE A 180 15.36 0.75 16.82
N THR A 181 14.61 0.08 17.68
CA THR A 181 13.90 -1.17 17.33
C THR A 181 12.39 -1.01 17.34
N THR A 182 11.85 0.04 17.96
CA THR A 182 10.40 0.25 18.11
C THR A 182 9.92 1.64 17.71
N THR A 183 8.64 1.73 17.33
CA THR A 183 7.98 2.97 16.90
C THR A 183 7.88 4.00 18.02
N ALA A 184 7.60 3.61 19.26
CA ALA A 184 7.44 4.56 20.36
C ALA A 184 8.74 5.31 20.65
N ARG A 185 9.89 4.63 20.57
CA ARG A 185 11.19 5.25 20.79
C ARG A 185 11.52 6.31 19.74
N LEU A 186 11.26 6.02 18.47
CA LEU A 186 11.43 7.01 17.40
C LEU A 186 10.47 8.19 17.59
N ALA A 187 9.20 7.92 17.94
CA ALA A 187 8.21 8.95 18.19
C ALA A 187 8.58 9.86 19.37
N GLU A 188 9.12 9.30 20.46
CA GLU A 188 9.59 10.06 21.62
C GLU A 188 10.75 11.01 21.28
N LEU A 189 11.66 10.60 20.40
CA LEU A 189 12.77 11.46 19.96
C LEU A 189 12.28 12.68 19.18
N VAL A 190 11.24 12.50 18.36
CA VAL A 190 10.70 13.54 17.46
C VAL A 190 9.77 14.53 18.17
N ARG A 191 9.11 14.10 19.26
CA ARG A 191 8.31 15.00 20.12
C ARG A 191 9.13 16.18 20.66
#